data_AF-A0A1M4ZKW2-F1
#
_entry.id   AF-A0A1M4ZKW2-F1
#
_cell.length_a   1.000
_cell.length_b   1.000
_cell.length_c   1.000
_cell.angle_alpha   90.00
_cell.angle_beta   90.00
_cell.angle_gamma   90.00
#
_symmetry.space_group_name_H-M   'P 1'
#
loop_
_entity.id
_entity.type
_entity.pdbx_description
1 polymer ?
#
loop_
_entity_poly.entity_id
_entity_poly.type
_entity_poly.pdbx_seq_one_letter_code
_entity_poly.pdbx_strand_id
1 'polypeptide(L)'
;MKIAFGTKDGIHINDEHFGHSEIYVVYDYDGNEFKKIEEIKNPYAETHLHAKAEEIKEFLGHCKVWVGNSMGKCSMIKLDKWGYKPLIVESKTVEDALEEVRYMLAGEVE
;
A
#
# COMPACT_ATOMS: atom_id res chain seq x y z
N MET A 1 -7.14 -11.44 -2.37
CA MET A 1 -5.95 -10.99 -1.62
C MET A 1 -6.07 -9.51 -1.41
N LYS A 2 -5.99 -9.03 -0.17
CA LYS A 2 -6.13 -7.59 0.12
C LYS A 2 -4.82 -6.83 -0.06
N ILE A 3 -4.88 -5.73 -0.80
CA ILE A 3 -3.77 -4.88 -1.21
C ILE A 3 -4.12 -3.44 -0.83
N ALA A 4 -3.26 -2.78 -0.06
CA ALA A 4 -3.46 -1.39 0.36
C ALA A 4 -2.57 -0.44 -0.47
N PHE A 5 -3.15 0.61 -1.03
CA PHE A 5 -2.47 1.65 -1.79
C PHE A 5 -2.42 2.94 -0.98
N GLY A 6 -1.21 3.46 -0.74
CA GLY A 6 -1.00 4.74 -0.06
C GLY A 6 -1.25 5.90 -1.01
N THR A 7 -2.32 6.66 -0.78
CA THR A 7 -2.76 7.77 -1.61
C THR A 7 -2.83 9.08 -0.83
N LYS A 8 -2.80 10.21 -1.53
CA LYS A 8 -3.06 11.52 -0.92
C LYS A 8 -4.55 11.90 -0.97
N ASP A 9 -5.27 11.42 -1.98
CA ASP A 9 -6.68 11.82 -2.21
C ASP A 9 -7.60 10.66 -2.61
N GLY A 10 -7.11 9.42 -2.53
CA GLY A 10 -7.83 8.22 -2.97
C GLY A 10 -7.71 7.91 -4.48
N ILE A 11 -7.10 8.79 -5.27
CA ILE A 11 -6.90 8.64 -6.71
C ILE A 11 -5.42 8.68 -7.08
N HIS A 12 -4.66 9.57 -6.44
CA HIS A 12 -3.23 9.73 -6.67
C HIS A 12 -2.41 9.05 -5.57
N ILE A 13 -1.40 8.28 -6.00
CA ILE A 13 -0.41 7.69 -5.10
C ILE A 13 0.32 8.84 -4.39
N ASN A 14 0.60 8.62 -3.10
CA ASN A 14 1.37 9.60 -2.34
C ASN A 14 2.81 9.62 -2.87
N ASP A 15 3.25 10.78 -3.36
CA ASP A 15 4.60 11.02 -3.90
C ASP A 15 5.69 10.96 -2.80
N GLU A 16 5.29 11.01 -1.52
CA GLU A 16 6.21 10.96 -0.38
C GLU A 16 6.33 9.53 0.17
N HIS A 17 6.18 9.35 1.49
CA HIS A 17 6.24 8.03 2.11
C HIS A 17 4.86 7.41 2.28
N PHE A 18 4.75 6.09 2.09
CA PHE A 18 3.53 5.33 2.36
C PHE A 18 2.98 5.56 3.78
N GLY A 19 3.85 5.73 4.78
CA GLY A 19 3.43 6.00 6.15
C GLY A 19 2.85 7.40 6.39
N HIS A 20 2.96 8.29 5.41
CA HIS A 20 2.43 9.66 5.44
C HIS A 20 1.28 9.86 4.44
N SER A 21 0.79 8.78 3.82
CA SER A 21 -0.41 8.84 2.99
C SER A 21 -1.61 9.30 3.80
N GLU A 22 -2.45 10.17 3.25
CA GLU A 22 -3.68 10.65 3.90
C GLU A 22 -4.76 9.57 3.89
N ILE A 23 -4.84 8.79 2.80
CA ILE A 23 -5.85 7.77 2.58
C ILE A 23 -5.18 6.50 2.07
N TYR A 24 -5.57 5.36 2.63
CA TYR A 24 -5.23 4.04 2.12
C TYR A 24 -6.43 3.46 1.40
N VAL A 25 -6.29 3.25 0.10
CA VAL A 25 -7.33 2.58 -0.68
C VAL A 25 -7.03 1.09 -0.72
N VAL A 26 -7.98 0.28 -0.25
CA VAL A 26 -7.81 -1.17 -0.22
C VAL A 26 -8.57 -1.82 -1.35
N TYR A 27 -7.86 -2.67 -2.08
CA TYR A 27 -8.38 -3.50 -3.16
C TYR A 27 -8.29 -4.97 -2.77
N ASP A 28 -9.29 -5.74 -3.15
CA ASP A 28 -9.21 -7.19 -3.19
C ASP A 28 -8.84 -7.65 -4.60
N TYR A 29 -7.77 -8.42 -4.71
CA TYR A 29 -7.27 -8.99 -5.95
C TYR A 29 -7.47 -10.50 -5.94
N ASP A 30 -8.22 -11.03 -6.91
CA ASP A 30 -8.52 -12.46 -7.00
C ASP A 30 -7.45 -13.26 -7.79
N GLY A 31 -6.51 -12.55 -8.43
CA GLY A 31 -5.56 -13.13 -9.39
C GLY A 31 -5.80 -12.62 -10.81
N ASN A 32 -6.96 -12.01 -11.09
CA ASN A 32 -7.25 -11.45 -12.40
C ASN A 32 -7.66 -9.98 -12.33
N GLU A 33 -8.56 -9.64 -11.42
CA GLU A 33 -9.16 -8.31 -11.31
C GLU A 33 -8.95 -7.71 -9.91
N PHE A 34 -8.85 -6.38 -9.86
CA PHE A 34 -8.79 -5.63 -8.61
C PHE A 34 -10.15 -4.99 -8.34
N LYS A 35 -10.70 -5.26 -7.16
CA LYS A 35 -11.95 -4.66 -6.71
C LYS A 35 -11.70 -3.78 -5.50
N LYS A 36 -12.01 -2.48 -5.61
CA LYS A 36 -11.98 -1.57 -4.47
C LYS A 36 -12.97 -2.06 -3.41
N ILE A 37 -12.50 -2.30 -2.20
CA ILE A 37 -13.33 -2.83 -1.10
C ILE A 37 -13.52 -1.83 0.04
N GLU A 38 -12.51 -1.01 0.34
CA GLU A 38 -12.59 -0.01 1.42
C GLU A 38 -11.59 1.13 1.21
N GLU A 39 -11.84 2.24 1.88
CA GLU A 39 -10.93 3.39 1.99
C GLU A 39 -10.74 3.70 3.45
N ILE A 40 -9.49 3.68 3.90
CA ILE A 40 -9.12 3.88 5.29
C ILE A 40 -8.36 5.20 5.37
N LYS A 41 -8.91 6.19 6.07
CA LYS A 41 -8.18 7.41 6.38
C LYS A 41 -7.06 7.09 7.35
N ASN A 42 -5.87 7.64 7.10
CA ASN A 42 -4.76 7.48 8.01
C ASN A 42 -4.99 8.34 9.27
N PRO A 43 -5.20 7.73 10.46
CA PRO A 43 -5.38 8.51 11.68
C PRO A 43 -4.12 9.27 12.09
N TYR A 44 -2.97 8.94 11.49
CA TYR A 44 -1.69 9.56 11.76
C TYR A 44 -1.27 10.61 10.72
N ALA A 45 -2.07 10.87 9.68
CA ALA A 45 -1.73 11.88 8.68
C ALA A 45 -1.61 13.29 9.27
N GLU A 46 -2.43 13.62 10.27
CA GLU A 46 -2.40 14.92 10.95
C GLU A 46 -1.39 14.98 12.11
N THR A 47 -0.96 13.83 12.62
CA THR A 47 0.14 13.81 13.57
C THR A 47 1.43 14.00 12.79
N HIS A 48 2.22 15.01 13.12
CA HIS A 48 3.59 15.25 12.59
C HIS A 48 4.59 14.09 12.83
N LEU A 49 4.10 12.91 13.22
CA LEU A 49 4.84 11.68 13.45
C LEU A 49 4.69 10.80 12.21
N HIS A 50 5.80 10.45 11.58
CA HIS A 50 5.84 9.39 10.57
C HIS A 50 5.30 8.09 11.19
N ALA A 51 4.10 7.66 10.78
CA ALA A 51 3.48 6.44 11.29
C ALA A 51 4.40 5.24 11.05
N LYS A 52 4.66 4.47 12.11
CA LYS A 52 5.49 3.26 11.99
C LYS A 52 4.68 2.15 11.33
N ALA A 53 5.38 1.19 10.71
CA ALA A 53 4.74 -0.02 10.16
C ALA A 53 3.89 -0.78 11.21
N GLU A 54 4.23 -0.66 12.50
CA GLU A 54 3.47 -1.27 13.61
C GLU A 54 2.10 -0.63 13.79
N GLU A 55 2.04 0.70 13.73
CA GLU A 55 0.79 1.48 13.87
C GLU A 55 -0.09 1.32 12.64
N ILE A 56 0.51 1.38 11.45
CA ILE A 56 -0.21 1.15 10.19
C ILE A 56 -0.80 -0.26 10.16
N LYS A 57 -0.11 -1.25 10.74
CA LYS A 57 -0.59 -2.64 10.83
C LYS A 57 -1.83 -2.77 11.71
N GLU A 58 -2.09 -1.87 12.65
CA GLU A 58 -3.30 -1.98 13.49
C GLU A 58 -4.58 -1.88 12.64
N PHE A 59 -4.56 -1.08 11.58
CA PHE A 59 -5.70 -0.92 10.67
C PHE A 59 -5.49 -1.55 9.28
N LEU A 60 -4.26 -1.65 8.76
CA LEU A 60 -3.93 -2.34 7.49
C LEU A 60 -3.41 -3.77 7.69
N GLY A 61 -3.40 -4.30 8.90
CA GLY A 61 -2.86 -5.65 9.17
C GLY A 61 -3.60 -6.78 8.45
N HIS A 62 -4.81 -6.52 7.97
CA HIS A 62 -5.57 -7.44 7.13
C HIS A 62 -5.14 -7.41 5.65
N CYS A 63 -4.41 -6.38 5.21
CA CYS A 63 -3.87 -6.25 3.87
C CYS A 63 -2.51 -6.93 3.79
N LYS A 64 -2.36 -7.94 2.90
CA LYS A 64 -1.11 -8.70 2.75
C LYS A 64 -0.06 -7.96 1.95
N VAL A 65 -0.48 -7.08 1.04
CA VAL A 65 0.40 -6.31 0.16
C VAL A 65 0.20 -4.83 0.41
N TRP A 66 1.28 -4.10 0.58
CA TRP A 66 1.26 -2.67 0.84
C TRP A 66 1.98 -1.97 -0.31
N VAL A 67 1.32 -1.03 -0.98
CA VAL A 67 1.78 -0.41 -2.21
C VAL A 67 1.91 1.10 -2.00
N GLY A 68 3.07 1.66 -2.31
CA GLY A 68 3.29 3.11 -2.29
C GLY A 68 4.46 3.52 -3.17
N ASN A 69 4.65 4.82 -3.37
CA ASN A 69 5.77 5.31 -4.18
C ASN A 69 7.13 5.22 -3.45
N SER A 70 7.11 5.34 -2.12
CA SER A 70 8.32 5.18 -1.31
C SER A 70 7.98 4.60 0.06
N MET A 71 8.84 3.71 0.56
CA MET A 71 8.75 3.18 1.92
C MET A 71 10.10 3.22 2.61
N GLY A 72 10.09 3.49 3.92
CA GLY A 72 11.30 3.43 4.73
C GLY A 72 11.89 2.02 4.73
N LYS A 73 13.22 1.91 4.53
CA LYS A 73 13.93 0.62 4.50
C LYS A 73 13.67 -0.25 5.73
N CYS A 74 13.66 0.35 6.93
CA CYS A 74 13.35 -0.36 8.16
C CYS A 74 11.92 -0.92 8.18
N SER A 75 10.96 -0.19 7.61
CA SER A 75 9.57 -0.63 7.50
C SER A 75 9.43 -1.80 6.54
N MET A 76 10.10 -1.75 5.37
CA MET A 76 10.09 -2.84 4.40
C MET A 76 10.65 -4.14 5.00
N ILE A 77 11.80 -4.07 5.68
CA ILE A 77 12.41 -5.24 6.35
C ILE A 77 11.49 -5.81 7.43
N LYS A 78 10.77 -4.95 8.17
CA LYS A 78 9.80 -5.41 9.18
C LYS A 78 8.59 -6.09 8.54
N LEU A 79 8.04 -5.52 7.47
CA LEU A 79 6.89 -6.06 6.74
C LEU A 79 7.21 -7.45 6.18
N ASP A 80 8.37 -7.59 5.53
CA ASP A 80 8.87 -8.87 5.02
C ASP A 80 8.98 -9.93 6.14
N LYS A 81 9.60 -9.58 7.28
CA LYS A 81 9.69 -10.46 8.46
C LYS A 81 8.33 -10.88 9.02
N TRP A 82 7.30 -10.07 8.83
CA TRP A 82 5.93 -10.37 9.27
C TRP A 82 5.10 -11.12 8.21
N GLY A 83 5.67 -11.40 7.04
CA GLY A 83 4.97 -12.07 5.93
C GLY A 83 3.99 -11.14 5.20
N TYR A 84 4.28 -9.85 5.17
CA TYR A 84 3.64 -8.85 4.31
C TYR A 84 4.57 -8.49 3.16
N LYS A 85 3.99 -8.11 2.03
CA LYS A 85 4.75 -7.74 0.85
C LYS A 85 4.70 -6.23 0.60
N PRO A 86 5.77 -5.48 0.91
CA PRO A 86 5.88 -4.10 0.47
C PRO A 86 6.20 -4.05 -1.03
N LEU A 87 5.40 -3.31 -1.80
CA LEU A 87 5.62 -3.02 -3.21
C LEU A 87 5.82 -1.52 -3.40
N ILE A 88 6.83 -1.18 -4.19
CA ILE A 88 7.14 0.19 -4.56
C ILE A 88 6.74 0.37 -6.02
N VAL A 89 5.92 1.38 -6.29
CA VAL A 89 5.43 1.70 -7.63
C VAL A 89 5.86 3.10 -8.05
N GLU A 90 6.21 3.26 -9.32
CA GLU A 90 6.56 4.59 -9.87
C GLU A 90 5.32 5.33 -10.40
N SER A 91 4.19 4.64 -10.47
CA SER A 91 2.89 5.16 -10.88
C SER A 91 2.41 6.32 -10.00
N LYS A 92 1.82 7.34 -10.64
CA LYS A 92 1.26 8.52 -9.96
C LYS A 92 -0.21 8.36 -9.58
N THR A 93 -0.94 7.53 -10.30
CA THR A 93 -2.36 7.25 -10.08
C THR A 93 -2.53 5.82 -9.59
N VAL A 94 -3.60 5.59 -8.85
CA VAL A 94 -3.97 4.25 -8.39
C VAL A 94 -4.23 3.34 -9.59
N GLU A 95 -4.84 3.84 -10.66
CA GLU A 95 -5.11 3.04 -11.87
C GLU A 95 -3.84 2.49 -12.51
N ASP A 96 -2.83 3.33 -12.76
CA ASP A 96 -1.53 2.86 -13.26
C ASP A 96 -0.86 1.90 -12.25
N ALA A 97 -0.94 2.22 -10.96
CA ALA A 97 -0.35 1.40 -9.91
C ALA A 97 -0.98 -0.01 -9.85
N LEU A 98 -2.28 -0.13 -10.12
CA LEU A 98 -2.97 -1.42 -10.18
C LEU A 98 -2.44 -2.28 -11.32
N GLU A 99 -2.20 -1.68 -12.50
CA GLU A 99 -1.60 -2.39 -13.63
C GLU A 99 -0.17 -2.84 -13.30
N GLU A 100 0.66 -1.95 -12.77
CA GLU A 100 2.04 -2.26 -12.38
C GLU A 100 2.10 -3.38 -11.33
N VAL A 101 1.27 -3.28 -10.29
CA VAL A 101 1.15 -4.32 -9.26
C VAL A 101 0.65 -5.63 -9.85
N ARG A 102 -0.27 -5.60 -10.83
CA ARG A 102 -0.71 -6.81 -11.53
C ARG A 102 0.46 -7.53 -12.18
N TYR A 103 1.31 -6.81 -12.90
CA TYR A 103 2.49 -7.39 -13.55
C TYR A 103 3.49 -7.92 -12.51
N MET A 104 3.73 -7.19 -11.43
CA MET A 104 4.63 -7.63 -10.35
C MET A 104 4.14 -8.89 -9.65
N LEU A 105 2.83 -9.05 -9.47
CA LEU A 105 2.24 -10.24 -8.84
C LEU A 105 2.10 -11.41 -9.82
N ALA A 106 1.83 -11.14 -11.11
CA ALA A 106 1.75 -12.17 -12.14
C ALA A 106 3.13 -12.74 -12.50
N GLY A 107 4.17 -11.91 -12.51
CA GLY A 107 5.55 -12.31 -12.83
C GLY A 107 6.28 -13.11 -11.74
N GLU A 108 5.66 -13.32 -10.57
CA GLU A 108 6.18 -14.24 -9.53
C GLU A 108 5.75 -15.70 -9.73
N VAL A 109 4.98 -15.97 -10.79
CA VAL A 109 4.55 -17.31 -11.20
C VAL A 109 5.40 -17.77 -12.39
N GLU A 110 6.70 -17.93 -12.20
CA GLU A 110 7.60 -18.66 -13.12
C GLU A 110 8.54 -19.60 -12.36
#